data_AF-A0A850RAG2-F1
#
_entry.id   AF-A0A850RAG2-F1
#
_cell.length_a   1.000
_cell.length_b   1.000
_cell.length_c   1.000
_cell.angle_alpha   90.00
_cell.angle_beta   90.00
_cell.angle_gamma   90.00
#
_symmetry.space_group_name_H-M   'P 1'
#
loop_
_entity.id
_entity.type
_entity.pdbx_description
1 polymer ?
#
loop_
_entity_poly.entity_id
_entity_poly.type
_entity_poly.pdbx_seq_one_letter_code
_entity_poly.pdbx_strand_id
1 'polypeptide(L)' 'MPMITCSNEECGAEIKFDLSQLEIEDSQPSGNHTTQYSASGEVLCNKCNTETEVNCVWDELNDTGEILSLDFT' A
#
# COMPACT_ATOMS: atom_id res chain seq x y z
N MET A 1 8.51 -2.47 3.09
CA MET A 1 7.26 -3.00 3.66
C MET A 1 6.50 -1.85 4.31
N PRO A 2 5.48 -1.31 3.63
CA PRO A 2 4.57 -0.31 4.19
C PRO A 2 3.75 -0.86 5.36
N MET A 3 3.17 0.06 6.14
CA MET A 3 2.34 -0.24 7.31
C MET A 3 1.11 0.67 7.27
N ILE A 4 -0.07 0.12 7.52
CA ILE A 4 -1.30 0.90 7.75
C ILE A 4 -1.87 0.59 9.13
N THR A 5 -2.67 1.51 9.65
CA THR A 5 -3.49 1.25 10.83
C THR A 5 -4.76 0.54 10.39
N CYS A 6 -5.20 -0.47 11.15
CA CYS A 6 -6.46 -1.13 10.87
C CYS A 6 -7.63 -0.14 10.81
N SER A 7 -8.50 -0.27 9.80
CA SER A 7 -9.73 0.56 9.66
C SER A 7 -10.65 0.48 10.87
N ASN A 8 -10.54 -0.60 11.65
CA ASN A 8 -11.19 -0.70 12.95
C ASN A 8 -10.44 0.14 14.00
N GLU A 9 -10.93 1.35 14.26
CA GLU A 9 -10.38 2.28 15.25
C GLU A 9 -10.31 1.68 16.67
N GLU A 10 -11.22 0.76 17.02
CA GLU A 10 -11.17 0.06 18.32
C GLU A 10 -10.00 -0.93 18.39
N CYS A 11 -9.57 -1.47 17.25
CA CYS A 11 -8.42 -2.35 17.18
C CYS A 11 -7.11 -1.57 17.27
N GLY A 12 -6.97 -0.51 16.45
CA GLY A 12 -5.78 0.35 16.41
C GLY A 12 -4.46 -0.39 16.11
N ALA A 13 -4.53 -1.61 15.59
CA ALA A 13 -3.36 -2.43 15.31
C ALA A 13 -2.71 -2.01 13.98
N GLU A 14 -1.38 -2.04 13.93
CA GLU A 14 -0.62 -1.84 12.70
C GLU A 14 -0.63 -3.13 11.87
N ILE A 15 -1.08 -3.02 10.62
CA ILE A 15 -1.08 -4.09 9.61
C ILE A 15 0.10 -3.84 8.69
N LYS A 16 1.01 -4.82 8.63
CA LYS A 16 2.14 -4.82 7.69
C LYS A 16 1.76 -5.62 6.47
N PHE A 17 1.96 -5.05 5.30
CA PHE A 17 1.71 -5.72 4.03
C PHE A 17 2.87 -5.45 3.07
N ASP A 18 2.98 -6.30 2.05
CA ASP A 18 3.94 -6.14 0.98
C ASP A 18 3.25 -5.57 -0.26
N LEU A 19 3.94 -4.70 -1.00
CA LEU A 19 3.41 -4.13 -2.25
C LEU A 19 3.13 -5.23 -3.28
N SER A 20 3.86 -6.34 -3.22
CA SER A 20 3.64 -7.51 -4.08
C SER A 20 2.31 -8.23 -3.81
N GLN A 21 1.63 -7.93 -2.69
CA GLN A 21 0.30 -8.46 -2.38
C GLN A 21 -0.81 -7.64 -3.02
N LEU A 22 -0.51 -6.42 -3.48
CA LEU A 22 -1.46 -5.54 -4.13
C LEU A 22 -1.54 -5.84 -5.62
N GLU A 23 -2.73 -5.64 -6.18
CA GLU A 23 -2.94 -5.71 -7.62
C GLU A 23 -2.57 -4.36 -8.24
N ILE A 24 -1.55 -4.36 -9.10
CA ILE A 24 -1.13 -3.16 -9.82
C ILE A 24 -2.22 -2.78 -10.81
N GLU A 25 -2.90 -1.67 -10.54
CA GLU A 25 -3.97 -1.15 -11.39
C GLU A 25 -3.42 -0.31 -12.54
N ASP A 26 -2.41 0.50 -12.25
CA ASP A 26 -1.82 1.41 -13.23
C ASP A 26 -0.32 1.58 -13.02
N SER A 27 0.40 1.82 -14.12
CA SER A 27 1.82 2.15 -14.07
C SER A 27 2.14 3.21 -15.11
N GLN A 28 2.71 4.33 -14.69
CA GLN A 28 3.04 5.45 -15.58
C GLN A 28 4.49 5.89 -15.40
N PRO A 29 5.14 6.39 -16.46
CA PRO A 29 6.43 7.03 -16.31
C PRO A 29 6.29 8.32 -15.50
N SER A 30 6.88 8.35 -14.32
CA SER A 30 7.11 9.54 -13.51
C SER A 30 8.48 10.12 -13.91
N GLY A 31 8.60 11.44 -14.01
CA GLY A 31 9.68 12.10 -14.77
C GLY A 31 11.12 11.57 -14.52
N ASN A 32 11.96 11.70 -15.55
CA ASN A 32 13.42 11.50 -15.53
C ASN A 32 13.95 10.19 -14.89
N HIS A 33 13.41 9.03 -15.33
CA HIS A 33 13.80 7.64 -15.00
C HIS A 33 13.08 6.93 -13.84
N THR A 34 11.80 7.23 -13.58
CA THR A 34 11.05 6.52 -12.53
C THR A 34 9.74 5.97 -13.07
N THR A 35 9.36 4.75 -12.72
CA THR A 35 8.01 4.25 -12.99
C THR A 35 7.18 4.39 -11.72
N GLN A 36 6.10 5.15 -11.80
CA GLN A 36 5.10 5.21 -10.75
C GLN A 36 4.14 4.05 -10.93
N TYR A 37 3.86 3.35 -9.84
CA TYR A 37 2.89 2.29 -9.75
C TYR A 37 1.77 2.71 -8.81
N SER A 38 0.55 2.43 -9.23
CA SER A 38 -0.65 2.53 -8.40
C SER A 38 -1.20 1.13 -8.25
N ALA A 39 -1.36 0.67 -7.01
CA ALA A 39 -1.94 -0.64 -6.72
C ALA A 39 -2.91 -0.55 -5.56
N SER A 40 -3.92 -1.41 -5.61
CA SER A 40 -4.89 -1.59 -4.55
C SER A 40 -5.02 -3.05 -4.15
N GLY A 41 -5.53 -3.28 -2.95
CA GLY A 41 -5.75 -4.63 -2.45
C GLY A 41 -6.33 -4.63 -1.07
N GLU A 42 -6.70 -5.81 -0.61
CA GLU A 42 -7.31 -6.03 0.69
C GLU A 42 -6.29 -6.67 1.63
N VAL A 43 -6.11 -6.06 2.80
CA VAL A 43 -5.23 -6.58 3.84
C VAL A 43 -6.04 -6.93 5.08
N LEU A 44 -5.86 -8.16 5.55
CA LEU A 44 -6.56 -8.67 6.73
C LEU A 44 -5.81 -8.29 8.01
N CYS A 45 -6.50 -7.63 8.94
CA CYS A 45 -5.98 -7.40 10.27
C CYS A 45 -5.93 -8.71 11.08
N ASN A 46 -4.75 -9.23 11.36
CA ASN A 46 -4.58 -10.45 12.17
C ASN A 46 -5.10 -10.35 13.62
N LYS A 47 -5.45 -9.15 14.10
CA LYS A 47 -5.99 -8.95 15.45
C LYS A 47 -7.51 -9.01 15.53
N CYS A 48 -8.20 -8.26 14.67
CA CYS A 48 -9.66 -8.18 14.67
C CYS A 48 -10.32 -8.92 13.49
N ASN A 49 -9.54 -9.47 12.56
CA ASN A 49 -9.99 -10.06 11.30
C ASN A 49 -10.81 -9.09 10.44
N THR A 50 -10.62 -7.78 10.63
CA THR A 50 -11.19 -6.77 9.75
C THR A 50 -10.37 -6.72 8.47
N GLU A 51 -11.04 -6.80 7.33
CA GLU A 51 -10.47 -6.53 6.02
C GLU A 51 -10.41 -5.01 5.83
N THR A 52 -9.23 -4.53 5.47
CA THR A 52 -8.97 -3.12 5.19
C THR A 52 -8.55 -3.01 3.73
N GLU A 53 -9.24 -2.18 2.97
CA GLU A 53 -8.82 -1.87 1.61
C GLU A 53 -7.68 -0.85 1.67
N VAL A 54 -6.59 -1.14 0.97
CA VAL A 54 -5.42 -0.27 0.88
C VAL A 54 -5.20 0.13 -0.57
N ASN A 55 -4.87 1.40 -0.76
CA ASN A 55 -4.45 1.99 -2.01
C ASN A 55 -3.06 2.58 -1.81
N CYS A 56 -2.10 2.13 -2.61
CA CYS A 56 -0.72 2.57 -2.50
C CYS A 56 -0.20 3.04 -3.85
N VAL A 57 0.42 4.21 -3.84
CA VAL A 57 1.14 4.78 -4.98
C VAL A 57 2.61 4.89 -4.60
N TRP A 58 3.48 4.25 -5.36
CA TRP A 58 4.92 4.28 -5.14
C TRP A 58 5.69 4.49 -6.43
N ASP A 59 6.87 5.07 -6.31
CA ASP A 59 7.80 5.29 -7.41
C ASP A 59 8.96 4.28 -7.31
N GLU A 60 9.28 3.61 -8.42
CA GLU A 60 10.45 2.75 -8.55
C GLU A 60 11.71 3.60 -8.78
N LEU A 61 12.13 4.33 -7.74
CA LEU A 61 13.31 5.20 -7.78
C LEU A 61 14.49 4.46 -7.13
N ASN A 62 15.45 3.97 -7.91
CA ASN A 62 16.66 3.29 -7.44
C ASN A 62 16.42 2.10 -6.47
N ASP A 63 15.57 1.13 -6.84
CA ASP A 63 15.32 -0.11 -6.07
C ASP A 63 14.76 0.09 -4.64
N THR A 64 14.41 1.32 -4.21
CA THR A 64 13.92 1.57 -2.85
C THR A 64 12.40 1.54 -2.72
N GLY A 65 11.64 1.67 -3.82
CA GLY A 65 10.17 1.67 -3.80
C GLY A 65 9.61 2.77 -2.91
N GLU A 66 9.94 4.03 -3.22
CA GLU A 66 9.53 5.18 -2.42
C GLU A 66 8.00 5.32 -2.44
N ILE A 67 7.35 5.22 -1.28
CA ILE A 67 5.90 5.39 -1.15
C ILE A 67 5.58 6.88 -1.26
N LEU A 68 4.82 7.25 -2.30
CA LEU A 68 4.37 8.62 -2.53
C LEU A 68 3.06 8.90 -1.80
N SER A 69 2.16 7.93 -1.79
CA SER A 69 0.85 8.01 -1.14
C SER A 69 0.37 6.65 -0.68
N LEU A 70 -0.32 6.63 0.45
CA LEU A 70 -0.87 5.44 1.05
C LEU A 70 -2.17 5.80 1.75
N ASP A 71 -3.27 5.30 1.19
CA ASP A 71 -4.63 5.54 1.64
C ASP A 71 -5.28 4.19 2.01
N PHE A 72 -6.19 4.23 2.98
CA PHE A 72 -6.92 3.04 3.42
C PHE A 72 -8.33 3.42 3.90
N THR A 73 -9.28 2.48 3.79
CA THR A 73 -10.68 2.65 4.20
C THR A 73 -11.22 1.40 4.89
#